data_AF-A0A160IPU9-F1
#
_entry.id   AF-A0A160IPU9-F1
#
_cell.length_a   1.000
_cell.length_b   1.000
_cell.length_c   1.000
_cell.angle_alpha   90.00
_cell.angle_beta   90.00
_cell.angle_gamma   90.00
#
_symmetry.space_group_name_H-M   'P 1'
#
loop_
_entity.id
_entity.type
_entity.pdbx_description
1 polymer ?
#
loop_
_entity_poly.entity_id
_entity_poly.type
_entity_poly.pdbx_seq_one_letter_code
_entity_poly.pdbx_strand_id
1 'polypeptide(L)'
;MKQRNTFSGIILLGIGLFYFANRMNIELLQPYLTWPSILIIIGIALLLQSGSGKDSSSIFSGVFLTGLGVHFHAAAKVVTWPEPLQVIVLLAGISFLIQYRKTKEGLIPGLLLSLLALWLLFFKSNTPSVENIFVKAEDFWPIILMVIGAYLMFFKKK
;
A
#
# COMPACT_ATOMS: atom_id res chain seq x y z
N MET A 1 15.08 21.52 9.39
CA MET A 1 16.42 20.91 9.53
C MET A 1 16.47 19.79 10.58
N LYS A 2 15.91 19.95 11.80
CA LYS A 2 15.92 18.91 12.87
C LYS A 2 15.30 17.53 12.53
N GLN A 3 14.33 17.46 11.60
CA GLN A 3 13.54 16.24 11.36
C GLN A 3 14.04 15.36 10.20
N ARG A 4 14.85 15.91 9.29
CA ARG A 4 15.54 15.11 8.25
C ARG A 4 16.51 14.12 8.92
N ASN A 5 17.10 14.53 10.05
CA ASN A 5 17.90 13.68 10.92
C ASN A 5 17.08 12.56 11.58
N THR A 6 15.78 12.77 11.88
CA THR A 6 14.92 11.73 12.47
C THR A 6 14.60 10.63 11.46
N PHE A 7 14.23 10.98 10.23
CA PHE A 7 13.99 10.00 9.17
C PHE A 7 15.25 9.18 8.86
N SER A 8 16.37 9.85 8.60
CA SER A 8 17.64 9.17 8.34
C SER A 8 18.08 8.33 9.54
N GLY A 9 17.87 8.82 10.77
CA GLY A 9 18.16 8.08 11.99
C GLY A 9 17.34 6.80 12.13
N ILE A 10 16.02 6.86 11.88
CA ILE A 10 15.15 5.68 11.93
C ILE A 10 15.55 4.66 10.85
N ILE A 11 15.86 5.11 9.63
CA ILE A 11 16.31 4.20 8.57
C ILE A 11 17.63 3.53 8.93
N LEU A 12 18.64 4.31 9.36
CA LEU A 12 19.94 3.75 9.73
C LEU A 12 19.83 2.79 10.90
N LEU A 13 19.02 3.13 11.91
CA LEU A 13 18.76 2.27 13.06
C LEU A 13 18.01 1.00 12.64
N GLY A 14 16.95 1.11 11.86
CA GLY A 14 16.15 -0.03 11.42
C GLY A 14 16.94 -0.99 10.53
N ILE A 15 17.69 -0.45 9.56
CA ILE A 15 18.57 -1.26 8.69
C ILE A 15 19.70 -1.88 9.52
N GLY A 16 20.30 -1.12 10.44
CA GLY A 16 21.32 -1.63 11.35
C GLY A 16 20.82 -2.80 12.19
N LEU A 17 19.64 -2.66 12.80
CA LEU A 17 18.98 -3.72 13.56
C LEU A 17 18.64 -4.94 12.69
N PHE A 18 18.17 -4.73 11.47
CA PHE A 18 17.87 -5.80 10.52
C PHE A 18 19.12 -6.65 10.24
N TYR A 19 20.23 -6.02 9.83
CA TYR A 19 21.46 -6.74 9.54
C TYR A 19 22.12 -7.32 10.78
N PHE A 20 22.03 -6.63 11.92
CA PHE A 20 22.51 -7.15 13.20
C PHE A 20 21.78 -8.42 13.60
N ALA A 21 20.44 -8.44 13.57
CA ALA A 21 19.63 -9.61 13.87
C ALA A 21 19.93 -10.77 12.90
N ASN A 22 20.15 -10.46 11.62
CA ASN A 22 20.54 -11.46 10.62
C ASN A 22 21.90 -12.07 10.91
N ARG A 23 22.90 -11.24 11.26
CA ARG A 23 24.25 -11.70 11.63
C ARG A 23 24.27 -12.53 12.91
N MET A 24 23.44 -12.18 13.88
CA MET A 24 23.34 -12.91 15.15
C MET A 24 22.55 -14.22 15.02
N ASN A 25 22.02 -14.55 13.83
CA ASN A 25 21.23 -15.76 13.58
C ASN A 25 20.08 -15.95 14.57
N ILE A 26 19.37 -14.87 14.90
CA ILE A 26 18.24 -14.93 15.86
C ILE A 26 17.11 -15.74 15.23
N GLU A 27 16.97 -17.02 15.62
CA GLU A 27 16.05 -17.99 15.03
C GLU A 27 14.61 -17.47 14.90
N LEU A 28 14.11 -16.78 15.94
CA LEU A 28 12.75 -16.22 15.95
C LEU A 28 12.52 -15.19 14.84
N LEU A 29 13.55 -14.43 14.46
CA LEU A 29 13.46 -13.35 13.48
C LEU A 29 13.80 -13.80 12.07
N GLN A 30 14.54 -14.90 11.90
CA GLN A 30 15.00 -15.39 10.60
C GLN A 30 13.91 -15.45 9.50
N PRO A 31 12.69 -15.98 9.77
CA PRO A 31 11.62 -16.00 8.76
C PRO A 31 11.14 -14.62 8.30
N TYR A 32 11.49 -13.57 9.05
CA TYR A 32 11.09 -12.19 8.79
C TYR A 32 12.25 -11.32 8.30
N LEU A 33 13.49 -11.82 8.28
CA LEU A 33 14.67 -11.06 7.84
C LEU A 33 14.83 -11.10 6.31
N THR A 34 13.77 -10.74 5.61
CA THR A 34 13.69 -10.72 4.15
C THR A 34 13.51 -9.29 3.64
N TRP A 35 13.65 -9.09 2.32
CA TRP A 35 13.54 -7.76 1.70
C TRP A 35 12.23 -6.99 2.00
N PRO A 36 11.05 -7.61 2.21
CA PRO A 36 9.84 -6.88 2.61
C PRO A 36 9.97 -6.17 3.96
N SER A 37 10.83 -6.63 4.87
CA SER A 37 11.09 -5.93 6.13
C SER A 37 11.78 -4.59 5.93
N ILE A 38 12.55 -4.43 4.84
CA ILE A 38 13.12 -3.15 4.46
C ILE A 38 12.00 -2.18 4.07
N LEU A 39 10.97 -2.65 3.34
CA LEU A 39 9.79 -1.83 3.04
C LEU A 39 9.07 -1.39 4.31
N ILE A 40 8.92 -2.30 5.29
CA ILE A 40 8.32 -1.98 6.60
C ILE A 40 9.13 -0.91 7.32
N ILE A 41 10.46 -1.05 7.37
CA ILE A 41 11.36 -0.08 8.03
C ILE A 41 11.21 1.31 7.39
N ILE A 42 11.25 1.39 6.05
CA ILE A 42 11.09 2.66 5.32
C ILE A 42 9.69 3.23 5.54
N GLY A 43 8.65 2.39 5.46
CA GLY A 43 7.26 2.78 5.68
C GLY A 43 7.03 3.36 7.07
N ILE A 44 7.53 2.69 8.12
CA ILE A 44 7.47 3.18 9.51
C ILE A 44 8.23 4.51 9.66
N ALA A 45 9.41 4.64 9.05
CA ALA A 45 10.18 5.88 9.09
C ALA A 45 9.38 7.06 8.49
N LEU A 46 8.71 6.86 7.36
CA LEU A 46 7.82 7.84 6.73
C LEU A 46 6.60 8.15 7.60
N LEU A 47 5.97 7.13 8.21
CA LEU A 47 4.83 7.33 9.10
C LEU A 47 5.20 8.17 10.33
N LEU A 48 6.34 7.87 10.98
CA LEU A 48 6.83 8.62 12.13
C LEU A 48 7.21 10.06 11.76
N GLN A 49 7.80 10.26 10.59
CA GLN A 49 8.08 11.60 10.06
C GLN A 49 6.77 12.38 9.85
N SER A 50 5.75 11.74 9.27
CA SER A 50 4.46 12.36 9.00
C SER A 50 3.67 12.69 10.28
N GLY A 51 3.75 11.83 11.30
CA GLY A 51 3.06 11.96 12.59
C GLY A 51 3.41 13.25 13.33
N SER A 52 4.62 13.74 13.14
CA SER A 52 5.18 14.92 13.82
C SER A 52 4.70 16.28 13.27
N GLY A 53 3.62 16.29 12.49
CA GLY A 53 2.78 17.47 12.22
C GLY A 53 3.24 18.44 11.12
N LYS A 54 4.40 18.23 10.49
CA LYS A 54 4.97 19.20 9.52
C LYS A 54 5.00 18.73 8.07
N ASP A 55 4.87 17.41 7.83
CA ASP A 55 4.92 16.86 6.49
C ASP A 55 3.93 15.69 6.33
N SER A 56 2.66 16.04 6.09
CA SER A 56 1.59 15.06 5.85
C SER A 56 1.68 14.40 4.46
N SER A 57 2.59 14.86 3.60
CA SER A 57 2.78 14.30 2.25
C SER A 57 3.32 12.87 2.29
N SER A 58 4.08 12.52 3.34
CA SER A 58 4.69 11.20 3.54
C SER A 58 3.73 10.13 4.10
N ILE A 59 2.50 10.49 4.51
CA ILE A 59 1.51 9.54 5.07
C ILE A 59 1.18 8.44 4.06
N PHE A 60 0.88 8.83 2.82
CA PHE A 60 0.53 7.88 1.77
C PHE A 60 1.64 6.84 1.59
N SER A 61 2.86 7.31 1.33
CA SER A 61 4.02 6.45 1.09
C SER A 61 4.33 5.58 2.32
N GLY A 62 4.16 6.12 3.53
CA GLY A 62 4.39 5.39 4.77
C GLY A 62 3.40 4.23 4.97
N VAL A 63 2.10 4.48 4.80
CA VAL A 63 1.07 3.42 4.87
C VAL A 63 1.30 2.40 3.76
N PHE A 64 1.52 2.86 2.53
CA PHE A 64 1.62 2.01 1.36
C PHE A 64 2.82 1.06 1.46
N LEU A 65 4.02 1.56 1.77
CA LEU A 65 5.22 0.73 1.90
C LEU A 65 5.14 -0.23 3.09
N THR A 66 4.59 0.22 4.22
CA THR A 66 4.36 -0.66 5.38
C THR A 66 3.41 -1.80 5.00
N GLY A 67 2.30 -1.47 4.35
CA GLY A 67 1.32 -2.43 3.87
C GLY A 67 1.88 -3.42 2.86
N LEU A 68 2.71 -2.95 1.92
CA LEU A 68 3.39 -3.83 0.94
C LEU A 68 4.33 -4.81 1.64
N GLY A 69 5.12 -4.33 2.60
CA GLY A 69 6.00 -5.19 3.36
C GLY A 69 5.24 -6.28 4.13
N VAL A 70 4.12 -5.92 4.76
CA VAL A 70 3.21 -6.88 5.43
C VAL A 70 2.58 -7.85 4.42
N HIS A 71 2.13 -7.35 3.27
CA HIS A 71 1.54 -8.16 2.21
C HIS A 71 2.51 -9.24 1.73
N PHE A 72 3.76 -8.90 1.43
CA PHE A 72 4.73 -9.89 0.95
C PHE A 72 5.13 -10.90 2.04
N HIS A 73 5.17 -10.49 3.32
CA HIS A 73 5.34 -11.44 4.43
C HIS A 73 4.17 -12.41 4.56
N ALA A 74 2.94 -11.92 4.41
CA ALA A 74 1.75 -12.75 4.48
C ALA A 74 1.64 -13.68 3.25
N ALA A 75 1.90 -13.16 2.05
CA ALA A 75 1.88 -13.93 0.80
C ALA A 75 2.89 -15.08 0.81
N ALA A 76 4.04 -14.91 1.47
CA ALA A 76 5.05 -15.96 1.61
C ALA A 76 4.63 -17.11 2.55
N LYS A 77 3.59 -16.92 3.39
CA LYS A 77 3.22 -17.86 4.47
C LYS A 77 1.80 -18.40 4.34
N VAL A 78 0.91 -17.69 3.67
CA VAL A 78 -0.52 -18.02 3.59
C VAL A 78 -0.86 -18.41 2.15
N VAL A 79 -1.13 -19.69 1.93
CA VAL A 79 -1.43 -20.24 0.59
C VAL A 79 -2.68 -19.60 -0.03
N THR A 80 -3.67 -19.26 0.79
CA THR A 80 -4.92 -18.62 0.37
C THR A 80 -4.85 -17.09 0.37
N TRP A 81 -3.65 -16.52 0.41
CA TRP A 81 -3.49 -15.07 0.41
C TRP A 81 -3.89 -14.50 -0.96
N PRO A 82 -4.55 -13.33 -1.03
CA PRO A 82 -5.02 -12.79 -2.31
C PRO A 82 -3.86 -12.41 -3.24
N GLU A 83 -4.16 -12.38 -4.54
CA GLU A 83 -3.18 -12.07 -5.59
C GLU A 83 -2.57 -10.66 -5.39
N PRO A 84 -1.31 -10.46 -5.80
CA PRO A 84 -0.60 -9.20 -5.57
C PRO A 84 -1.37 -7.97 -6.05
N LEU A 85 -1.95 -8.01 -7.25
CA LEU A 85 -2.68 -6.87 -7.82
C LEU A 85 -3.84 -6.42 -6.92
N GLN A 86 -4.63 -7.36 -6.41
CA GLN A 86 -5.81 -7.08 -5.59
C GLN A 86 -5.41 -6.34 -4.31
N VAL A 87 -4.39 -6.86 -3.60
CA VAL A 87 -3.93 -6.28 -2.35
C VAL A 87 -3.18 -4.98 -2.58
N ILE A 88 -2.37 -4.85 -3.63
CA ILE A 88 -1.65 -3.62 -3.95
C ILE A 88 -2.65 -2.48 -4.24
N VAL A 89 -3.69 -2.72 -5.03
CA VAL A 89 -4.75 -1.73 -5.29
C VAL A 89 -5.49 -1.38 -3.98
N LEU A 90 -5.78 -2.37 -3.13
CA LEU A 90 -6.40 -2.13 -1.81
C LEU A 90 -5.51 -1.24 -0.93
N LEU A 91 -4.22 -1.55 -0.84
CA LEU A 91 -3.25 -0.80 -0.06
C LEU A 91 -3.12 0.63 -0.56
N ALA A 92 -3.15 0.87 -1.87
CA ALA A 92 -3.16 2.21 -2.43
C ALA A 92 -4.42 2.97 -2.01
N GLY A 93 -5.59 2.35 -2.09
CA GLY A 93 -6.86 2.92 -1.62
C GLY A 93 -6.83 3.27 -0.12
N ILE A 94 -6.41 2.34 0.73
CA ILE A 94 -6.27 2.55 2.18
C ILE A 94 -5.28 3.69 2.48
N SER A 95 -4.16 3.75 1.76
CA SER A 95 -3.15 4.80 1.92
C SER A 95 -3.72 6.19 1.66
N PHE A 96 -4.51 6.35 0.60
CA PHE A 96 -5.23 7.59 0.31
C PHE A 96 -6.30 7.91 1.35
N LEU A 97 -7.07 6.92 1.82
CA LEU A 97 -8.09 7.13 2.85
C LEU A 97 -7.49 7.55 4.20
N ILE A 98 -6.35 6.97 4.59
CA ILE A 98 -5.62 7.36 5.81
C ILE A 98 -5.03 8.76 5.64
N GLN A 99 -4.45 9.08 4.47
CA GLN A 99 -3.97 10.42 4.17
C GLN A 99 -5.10 11.46 4.22
N TYR A 100 -6.28 11.15 3.69
CA TYR A 100 -7.45 12.02 3.70
C TYR A 100 -7.86 12.45 5.11
N ARG A 101 -7.75 11.55 6.11
CA ARG A 101 -8.09 11.89 7.50
C ARG A 101 -7.29 13.09 8.03
N LYS A 102 -6.05 13.27 7.56
CA LYS A 102 -5.12 14.29 8.05
C LYS A 102 -4.92 15.47 7.08
N THR A 103 -4.99 15.23 5.78
CA THR A 103 -4.78 16.28 4.74
C THR A 103 -6.08 16.82 4.14
N LYS A 104 -7.19 16.07 4.26
CA LYS A 104 -8.43 16.28 3.49
C LYS A 104 -8.25 16.15 1.98
N GLU A 105 -7.14 15.57 1.53
CA GLU A 105 -6.84 15.27 0.13
C GLU A 105 -6.90 13.76 -0.15
N GLY A 106 -7.12 13.38 -1.40
CA GLY A 106 -7.07 11.97 -1.81
C GLY A 106 -8.34 11.13 -1.55
N LEU A 107 -9.45 11.73 -1.10
CA LEU A 107 -10.70 10.97 -0.86
C LEU A 107 -11.19 10.21 -2.10
N ILE A 108 -11.25 10.90 -3.24
CA ILE A 108 -11.74 10.32 -4.50
C ILE A 108 -10.87 9.14 -4.96
N PRO A 109 -9.54 9.28 -5.14
CA PRO A 109 -8.71 8.14 -5.50
C PRO A 109 -8.74 7.04 -4.43
N GLY A 110 -8.83 7.39 -3.14
CA GLY A 110 -8.98 6.41 -2.06
C GLY A 110 -10.23 5.55 -2.20
N LEU A 111 -11.40 6.17 -2.37
CA LEU A 111 -12.66 5.46 -2.55
C LEU A 111 -12.69 4.64 -3.85
N LEU A 112 -12.25 5.21 -4.97
CA LEU A 112 -12.24 4.51 -6.26
C LEU A 112 -11.33 3.28 -6.23
N LEU A 113 -10.12 3.40 -5.71
CA LEU A 113 -9.18 2.29 -5.61
C LEU A 113 -9.64 1.24 -4.60
N SER A 114 -10.22 1.64 -3.45
CA SER A 114 -10.79 0.68 -2.50
C SER A 114 -11.97 -0.07 -3.09
N LEU A 115 -12.88 0.58 -3.81
CA LEU A 115 -14.00 -0.07 -4.49
C LEU A 115 -13.51 -1.04 -5.56
N LEU A 116 -12.52 -0.62 -6.36
CA LEU A 116 -11.90 -1.47 -7.36
C LEU A 116 -11.22 -2.69 -6.72
N ALA A 117 -10.51 -2.52 -5.61
CA ALA A 117 -9.87 -3.63 -4.93
C ALA A 117 -10.89 -4.62 -4.36
N LEU A 118 -11.98 -4.13 -3.77
CA LEU A 118 -13.09 -4.98 -3.32
C LEU A 118 -13.71 -5.73 -4.51
N TRP A 119 -13.90 -5.05 -5.64
CA TRP A 119 -14.37 -5.71 -6.86
C TRP A 119 -13.43 -6.86 -7.28
N LEU A 120 -12.12 -6.59 -7.36
CA LEU A 120 -11.12 -7.57 -7.75
C LEU A 120 -11.00 -8.75 -6.76
N LEU A 121 -11.22 -8.52 -5.46
CA LEU A 121 -11.16 -9.55 -4.42
C LEU A 121 -12.37 -10.49 -4.43
N PHE A 122 -13.57 -9.94 -4.65
CA PHE A 122 -14.82 -10.71 -4.52
C PHE A 122 -15.36 -11.25 -5.85
N PHE A 123 -15.15 -10.54 -6.97
CA PHE A 123 -15.79 -10.87 -8.25
C PHE A 123 -14.87 -11.60 -9.23
N LYS A 124 -13.57 -11.70 -8.94
CA LYS A 124 -12.64 -12.53 -9.73
C LYS A 124 -12.68 -14.01 -9.32
N SER A 125 -13.54 -14.39 -8.37
CA SER A 125 -13.68 -15.77 -7.91
C SER A 125 -14.53 -16.58 -8.90
N ASN A 126 -13.90 -17.64 -9.42
CA ASN A 126 -14.33 -18.62 -10.43
C ASN A 126 -15.68 -19.30 -10.12
N THR A 127 -16.77 -18.55 -10.06
CA THR A 127 -18.12 -19.09 -10.01
C THR A 127 -18.62 -19.26 -11.44
N PRO A 128 -18.74 -20.51 -11.95
CA PRO A 128 -18.99 -20.77 -13.37
C PRO A 128 -20.33 -20.22 -13.88
N SER A 129 -21.25 -19.84 -12.99
CA SER A 129 -22.58 -19.35 -13.36
C SER A 129 -22.63 -17.88 -13.79
N VAL A 130 -21.53 -17.13 -13.66
CA VAL A 130 -21.52 -15.66 -13.86
C VAL A 130 -20.61 -15.18 -15.01
N GLU A 131 -19.98 -16.11 -15.73
CA GLU A 131 -18.90 -15.85 -16.70
C GLU A 131 -19.25 -14.85 -17.81
N ASN A 132 -20.47 -14.90 -18.38
CA ASN A 132 -20.75 -14.15 -19.62
C ASN A 132 -20.92 -12.63 -19.47
N ILE A 133 -21.30 -12.12 -18.28
CA ILE A 133 -21.43 -10.67 -18.04
C ILE A 133 -20.11 -10.10 -17.50
N PHE A 134 -19.37 -10.89 -16.70
CA PHE A 134 -18.19 -10.42 -16.00
C PHE A 134 -16.92 -10.45 -16.85
N VAL A 135 -16.80 -11.35 -17.83
CA VAL A 135 -15.68 -11.34 -18.80
C VAL A 135 -15.63 -10.01 -19.56
N LYS A 136 -16.78 -9.45 -19.97
CA LYS A 136 -16.83 -8.13 -20.61
C LYS A 136 -16.51 -6.99 -19.65
N ALA A 137 -16.76 -7.15 -18.35
CA ALA A 137 -16.43 -6.12 -17.35
C ALA A 137 -14.93 -6.07 -17.07
N GLU A 138 -14.22 -7.20 -17.14
CA GLU A 138 -12.76 -7.27 -16.95
C GLU A 138 -11.97 -6.48 -18.01
N ASP A 139 -12.43 -6.45 -19.26
CA ASP A 139 -11.75 -5.70 -20.34
C ASP A 139 -12.01 -4.18 -20.27
N PHE A 140 -13.13 -3.76 -19.67
CA PHE A 140 -13.60 -2.37 -19.74
C PHE A 140 -13.30 -1.51 -18.51
N TRP A 141 -13.10 -2.09 -17.32
CA TRP A 141 -12.80 -1.29 -16.12
C TRP A 141 -11.56 -0.39 -16.22
N PRO A 142 -10.48 -0.73 -16.95
CA PRO A 142 -9.35 0.18 -17.12
C PRO A 142 -9.73 1.44 -17.91
N ILE A 143 -10.62 1.29 -18.90
CA ILE A 143 -11.14 2.41 -19.72
C ILE A 143 -11.96 3.36 -18.84
N ILE A 144 -12.81 2.80 -17.96
CA ILE A 144 -13.61 3.61 -17.03
C ILE A 144 -12.70 4.43 -16.11
N LEU A 145 -11.67 3.81 -15.53
CA LEU A 145 -10.70 4.54 -14.70
C LEU A 145 -9.94 5.61 -15.47
N MET A 146 -9.55 5.32 -16.71
CA MET A 146 -8.86 6.28 -17.58
C MET A 146 -9.74 7.51 -17.86
N VAL A 147 -11.01 7.30 -18.21
CA VAL A 147 -11.99 8.36 -18.47
C VAL A 147 -12.25 9.18 -17.21
N ILE A 148 -12.45 8.53 -16.06
CA ILE A 148 -12.64 9.21 -14.77
C ILE A 148 -11.39 10.02 -14.40
N GLY A 149 -10.20 9.44 -14.55
CA GLY A 149 -8.93 10.10 -14.27
C GLY A 149 -8.72 11.33 -15.15
N ALA A 150 -8.94 11.20 -16.46
CA ALA A 150 -8.89 12.32 -17.41
C ALA A 150 -9.92 13.40 -17.05
N TYR A 151 -11.16 13.01 -16.75
CA TYR A 151 -12.20 13.95 -16.35
C TYR A 151 -11.81 14.74 -15.10
N LEU A 152 -11.30 14.07 -14.06
CA LEU A 152 -10.83 14.73 -12.84
C LEU A 152 -9.67 15.70 -13.10
N MET A 153 -8.74 15.34 -13.99
CA MET A 153 -7.58 16.17 -14.33
C MET A 153 -7.96 17.47 -15.05
N PHE A 154 -8.92 17.40 -15.98
CA PHE A 154 -9.25 18.52 -16.86
C PHE A 154 -10.44 19.35 -16.37
N PHE A 155 -11.42 18.74 -15.69
CA PHE A 155 -12.68 19.39 -15.34
C PHE A 155 -12.81 19.70 -13.84
N LYS A 156 -11.97 19.12 -12.98
CA LYS A 156 -11.99 19.37 -11.53
C LYS A 156 -10.92 20.36 -11.06
N LYS A 157 -10.47 21.27 -11.93
CA LYS A 157 -9.69 22.44 -11.53
C LYS A 157 -10.63 23.57 -11.10
N LYS A 158 -11.15 23.48 -9.88
CA LYS A 158 -11.64 24.62 -9.09
C LYS A 158 -11.38 24.34 -7.62
#